data_AF-A0A4Y7JR78-F1
#
_entry.id   AF-A0A4Y7JR78-F1
#
_cell.length_a   1.000
_cell.length_b   1.000
_cell.length_c   1.000
_cell.angle_alpha   90.00
_cell.angle_beta   90.00
_cell.angle_gamma   90.00
#
_symmetry.space_group_name_H-M   'P 1'
#
loop_
_entity.id
_entity.type
_entity.pdbx_description
1 polymer ?
#
loop_
_entity_poly.entity_id
_entity_poly.type
_entity_poly.pdbx_seq_one_letter_code
_entity_poly.pdbx_strand_id
1 'polypeptide(L)'
;MRFCWNFLQIIFVFLHCFHFPARAIRSDIGLPERKICRNTVQGRYLLSDDNGHVCDALSVDQWSRCCPGSGEKYSCQGCNIVSQCCNTYEYCVSCCLNPARTQQELALQVKIAKPVSAGTYASVFDFCAGRCRHSSESVVHENAYVSDFHHCFSLRSNSSGTLDGHSEARLNGINVVIGRQGETCNSVCKSKGLSCVPSKLLVLNKCEIIQKYMKCKGSCLASMGSDQPAEVAEDAPRHLNPGACLFTRTQSMLSCDGSHRHTRRLCPCA
;
A
#
# COMPACT_ATOMS: atom_id res chain seq x y z
N MET A 1 -70.24 -13.20 -72.66
CA MET A 1 -70.85 -12.16 -71.80
C MET A 1 -70.34 -12.37 -70.39
N ARG A 2 -69.71 -11.33 -69.82
CA ARG A 2 -69.75 -10.85 -68.42
C ARG A 2 -69.61 -11.88 -67.27
N PHE A 3 -68.89 -11.67 -66.18
CA PHE A 3 -68.23 -10.52 -65.56
C PHE A 3 -67.49 -11.08 -64.30
N CYS A 4 -66.47 -10.36 -63.81
CA CYS A 4 -66.17 -10.04 -62.38
C CYS A 4 -66.47 -11.12 -61.30
N TRP A 5 -65.60 -11.47 -60.35
CA TRP A 5 -64.64 -10.68 -59.59
C TRP A 5 -63.91 -11.71 -58.68
N ASN A 6 -62.63 -12.00 -58.92
CA ASN A 6 -61.83 -12.85 -58.03
C ASN A 6 -60.86 -11.95 -57.28
N PHE A 7 -61.28 -11.41 -56.14
CA PHE A 7 -60.38 -10.86 -55.12
C PHE A 7 -61.21 -10.63 -53.84
N LEU A 8 -60.66 -11.04 -52.70
CA LEU A 8 -61.25 -11.08 -51.35
C LEU A 8 -62.17 -12.26 -51.05
N GLN A 9 -61.60 -13.34 -50.51
CA GLN A 9 -61.95 -13.83 -49.16
C GLN A 9 -61.03 -14.98 -48.70
N ILE A 10 -59.71 -14.82 -48.86
CA ILE A 10 -58.70 -15.64 -48.15
C ILE A 10 -58.23 -14.86 -46.92
N ILE A 11 -59.16 -14.39 -46.09
CA ILE A 11 -58.85 -13.69 -44.85
C ILE A 11 -59.88 -14.11 -43.80
N PHE A 12 -60.00 -15.38 -43.41
CA PHE A 12 -60.74 -15.75 -42.20
C PHE A 12 -60.44 -17.17 -41.65
N VAL A 13 -59.24 -17.72 -41.87
CA VAL A 13 -58.85 -19.04 -41.29
C VAL A 13 -57.52 -19.02 -40.51
N PHE A 14 -56.94 -17.85 -40.25
CA PHE A 14 -55.73 -17.71 -39.41
C PHE A 14 -56.03 -17.03 -38.06
N LEU A 15 -57.12 -17.39 -37.40
CA LEU A 15 -57.56 -16.76 -36.14
C LEU A 15 -57.47 -17.64 -34.90
N HIS A 16 -56.81 -18.80 -34.93
CA HIS A 16 -56.75 -19.66 -33.73
C HIS A 16 -55.44 -20.37 -33.36
N CYS A 17 -54.30 -19.96 -33.90
CA CYS A 17 -53.02 -20.40 -33.33
C CYS A 17 -52.02 -19.26 -33.46
N PHE A 18 -51.85 -18.46 -32.42
CA PHE A 18 -50.60 -17.78 -32.02
C PHE A 18 -50.90 -16.89 -30.82
N HIS A 19 -51.27 -17.52 -29.69
CA HIS A 19 -51.26 -16.87 -28.40
C HIS A 19 -50.01 -17.33 -27.63
N PHE A 20 -48.83 -17.02 -28.18
CA PHE A 20 -47.61 -17.01 -27.38
C PHE A 20 -47.40 -15.59 -26.88
N PRO A 21 -47.19 -15.38 -25.57
CA PRO A 21 -47.03 -14.06 -25.02
C PRO A 21 -45.70 -13.51 -25.55
N ALA A 22 -45.77 -12.51 -26.43
CA ALA A 22 -44.61 -11.68 -26.69
C ALA A 22 -44.35 -10.86 -25.42
N ARG A 23 -43.64 -11.46 -24.45
CA ARG A 23 -42.91 -10.69 -23.45
C ARG A 23 -41.85 -9.91 -24.21
N ALA A 24 -42.18 -8.67 -24.55
CA ALA A 24 -41.20 -7.68 -24.91
C ALA A 24 -40.29 -7.49 -23.69
N ILE A 25 -39.22 -8.29 -23.62
CA ILE A 25 -38.07 -7.98 -22.78
C ILE A 25 -37.44 -6.76 -23.44
N ARG A 26 -37.92 -5.58 -23.06
CA ARG A 26 -37.23 -4.33 -23.33
C ARG A 26 -36.00 -4.37 -22.42
N SER A 27 -34.95 -5.06 -22.86
CA SER A 27 -33.64 -4.90 -22.28
C SER A 27 -33.27 -3.45 -22.48
N ASP A 28 -33.11 -2.72 -21.38
CA ASP A 28 -32.57 -1.37 -21.39
C ASP A 28 -31.34 -1.32 -22.29
N ILE A 29 -31.48 -0.73 -23.48
CA ILE A 29 -30.34 -0.19 -24.22
C ILE A 29 -29.96 1.08 -23.45
N GLY A 30 -29.42 0.90 -22.25
CA GLY A 30 -28.54 1.90 -21.68
C GLY A 30 -27.33 1.93 -22.60
N LEU A 31 -27.24 2.96 -23.43
CA LEU A 31 -25.93 3.37 -23.97
C LEU A 31 -24.95 3.30 -22.80
N PRO A 32 -23.85 2.54 -22.88
CA PRO A 32 -22.92 2.45 -21.77
C PRO A 32 -22.51 3.87 -21.44
N GLU A 33 -22.93 4.35 -20.26
CA GLU A 33 -22.53 5.64 -19.75
C GLU A 33 -21.01 5.64 -19.81
N ARG A 34 -20.45 6.35 -20.79
CA ARG A 34 -19.00 6.36 -21.01
C ARG A 34 -18.40 7.06 -19.81
N LYS A 35 -17.92 6.28 -18.84
CA LYS A 35 -17.25 6.80 -17.66
C LYS A 35 -16.03 7.59 -18.12
N ILE A 36 -16.03 8.87 -17.80
CA ILE A 36 -14.90 9.76 -17.98
C ILE A 36 -14.02 9.59 -16.74
N CYS A 37 -12.76 9.22 -16.93
CA CYS A 37 -11.81 9.09 -15.83
C CYS A 37 -11.34 10.44 -15.32
N ARG A 38 -11.11 10.50 -14.01
CA ARG A 38 -10.30 11.54 -13.42
C ARG A 38 -8.84 11.10 -13.49
N ASN A 39 -7.92 12.05 -13.59
CA ASN A 39 -6.49 11.74 -13.66
C ASN A 39 -5.61 12.79 -12.99
N THR A 40 -4.35 12.44 -12.78
CA THR A 40 -3.35 13.30 -12.17
C THR A 40 -2.92 14.39 -13.16
N VAL A 41 -3.12 15.66 -12.80
CA VAL A 41 -2.83 16.83 -13.67
C VAL A 41 -1.41 17.41 -13.44
N GLN A 42 -0.52 16.67 -12.76
CA GLN A 42 0.77 17.21 -12.29
C GLN A 42 1.99 16.63 -13.03
N GLY A 43 1.89 15.42 -13.58
CA GLY A 43 3.01 14.73 -14.23
C GLY A 43 3.34 15.31 -15.60
N ARG A 44 4.63 15.44 -15.90
CA ARG A 44 5.10 15.91 -17.22
C ARG A 44 5.00 14.84 -18.30
N TYR A 45 5.26 13.59 -17.94
CA TYR A 45 5.36 12.47 -18.87
C TYR A 45 4.39 11.35 -18.53
N LEU A 46 4.17 11.09 -17.25
CA LEU A 46 3.27 10.06 -16.78
C LEU A 46 1.98 10.67 -16.23
N LEU A 47 0.93 9.87 -16.27
CA LEU A 47 -0.36 10.20 -15.70
C LEU A 47 -0.98 8.94 -15.09
N SER A 48 -1.60 9.08 -13.92
CA SER A 48 -2.40 8.04 -13.29
C SER A 48 -3.88 8.42 -13.32
N ASP A 49 -4.73 7.49 -13.73
CA ASP A 49 -6.19 7.67 -13.69
C ASP A 49 -6.82 7.14 -12.40
N ASP A 50 -8.10 7.43 -12.17
CA ASP A 50 -8.90 6.98 -11.03
C ASP A 50 -9.30 5.50 -11.10
N ASN A 51 -9.14 4.88 -12.27
CA ASN A 51 -9.12 3.43 -12.39
C ASN A 51 -7.80 2.83 -11.89
N GLY A 52 -6.76 3.63 -11.63
CA GLY A 52 -5.48 3.18 -11.09
C GLY A 52 -4.50 2.67 -12.15
N HIS A 53 -4.69 2.97 -13.42
CA HIS A 53 -3.68 2.73 -14.46
C HIS A 53 -2.72 3.90 -14.53
N VAL A 54 -1.47 3.62 -14.92
CA VAL A 54 -0.45 4.62 -15.23
C VAL A 54 -0.08 4.50 -16.70
N CYS A 55 -0.01 5.63 -17.39
CA CYS A 55 0.35 5.68 -18.80
C CYS A 55 1.12 6.96 -19.13
N ASP A 56 1.69 7.02 -20.33
CA ASP A 56 2.25 8.26 -20.84
C ASP A 56 1.12 9.27 -21.11
N ALA A 57 1.34 10.54 -20.78
CA ALA A 57 0.35 11.60 -20.94
C ALA A 57 -0.16 11.74 -22.40
N LEU A 58 0.65 11.38 -23.40
CA LEU A 58 0.29 11.38 -24.82
C LEU A 58 -0.58 10.18 -25.21
N SER A 59 -0.57 9.11 -24.42
CA SER A 59 -1.31 7.87 -24.67
C SER A 59 -2.73 7.87 -24.08
N VAL A 60 -3.10 8.92 -23.34
CA VAL A 60 -4.42 9.07 -22.73
C VAL A 60 -5.50 9.20 -23.80
N ASP A 61 -6.61 8.47 -23.63
CA ASP A 61 -7.74 8.55 -24.54
C ASP A 61 -8.40 9.94 -24.49
N GLN A 62 -8.58 10.55 -25.67
CA GLN A 62 -9.05 11.93 -25.76
C GLN A 62 -10.49 12.11 -25.28
N TRP A 63 -11.31 11.05 -25.38
CA TRP A 63 -12.74 11.12 -25.08
C TRP A 63 -13.07 10.76 -23.63
N SER A 64 -12.53 9.65 -23.16
CA SER A 64 -12.73 9.12 -21.80
C SER A 64 -11.74 9.68 -20.80
N ARG A 65 -10.62 10.27 -21.23
CA ARG A 65 -9.52 10.77 -20.36
C ARG A 65 -8.86 9.70 -19.50
N CYS A 66 -9.13 8.43 -19.79
CA CYS A 66 -8.54 7.27 -19.11
C CYS A 66 -7.22 6.87 -19.76
N CYS A 67 -6.36 6.22 -19.00
CA CYS A 67 -5.23 5.50 -19.56
C CYS A 67 -5.71 4.26 -20.34
N PRO A 68 -4.96 3.84 -21.38
CA PRO A 68 -5.26 2.60 -22.08
C PRO A 68 -5.11 1.42 -21.10
N GLY A 69 -6.09 0.52 -21.08
CA GLY A 69 -6.13 -0.64 -20.17
C GLY A 69 -5.13 -1.75 -20.49
N SER A 70 -4.07 -1.47 -21.25
CA SER A 70 -3.04 -2.44 -21.65
C SER A 70 -1.93 -2.64 -20.61
N GLY A 71 -1.89 -1.81 -19.55
CA GLY A 71 -0.89 -1.88 -18.48
C GLY A 71 -1.40 -2.51 -17.18
N GLU A 72 -0.50 -2.72 -16.22
CA GLU A 72 -0.87 -3.22 -14.89
C GLU A 72 -1.67 -2.17 -14.10
N LYS A 73 -2.79 -2.60 -13.54
CA LYS A 73 -3.61 -1.80 -12.64
C LYS A 73 -2.97 -1.73 -11.26
N TYR A 74 -2.96 -0.55 -10.66
CA TYR A 74 -2.38 -0.28 -9.34
C TYR A 74 -0.88 -0.58 -9.24
N SER A 75 -0.14 -0.26 -10.30
CA SER A 75 1.31 -0.47 -10.34
C SER A 75 2.01 0.30 -9.24
N CYS A 76 2.87 -0.41 -8.51
CA CYS A 76 3.74 0.14 -7.46
C CYS A 76 5.20 0.24 -7.93
N GLN A 77 5.43 0.42 -9.23
CA GLN A 77 6.77 0.58 -9.77
C GLN A 77 7.49 1.77 -9.11
N GLY A 78 8.71 1.56 -8.63
CA GLY A 78 9.46 2.61 -7.93
C GLY A 78 8.90 2.97 -6.55
N CYS A 79 8.08 2.11 -5.95
CA CYS A 79 7.57 2.26 -4.59
C CYS A 79 8.24 1.30 -3.61
N ASN A 80 8.66 1.82 -2.47
CA ASN A 80 8.95 1.01 -1.31
C ASN A 80 7.64 0.73 -0.56
N ILE A 81 7.15 -0.50 -0.69
CA ILE A 81 5.87 -0.93 -0.11
C ILE A 81 5.86 -0.84 1.43
N VAL A 82 7.03 -0.92 2.06
CA VAL A 82 7.15 -0.91 3.53
C VAL A 82 7.02 0.51 4.09
N SER A 83 7.67 1.49 3.45
CA SER A 83 7.49 2.91 3.79
C SER A 83 6.21 3.51 3.20
N GLN A 84 5.61 2.83 2.21
CA GLN A 84 4.48 3.33 1.41
C GLN A 84 4.82 4.68 0.76
N CYS A 85 6.07 4.78 0.31
CA CYS A 85 6.62 5.93 -0.39
C CYS A 85 7.21 5.49 -1.73
N CYS A 86 7.09 6.37 -2.72
CA CYS A 86 7.55 6.15 -4.09
C CYS A 86 8.44 7.29 -4.53
N ASN A 87 9.27 7.02 -5.53
CA ASN A 87 10.10 8.04 -6.17
C ASN A 87 9.35 8.86 -7.24
N THR A 88 8.19 8.37 -7.68
CA THR A 88 7.38 8.97 -8.74
C THR A 88 5.95 9.16 -8.25
N TYR A 89 5.38 10.35 -8.50
CA TYR A 89 4.05 10.73 -8.06
C TYR A 89 2.95 9.81 -8.60
N GLU A 90 2.97 9.53 -9.91
CA GLU A 90 1.91 8.79 -10.59
C GLU A 90 1.85 7.34 -10.11
N TYR A 91 3.01 6.70 -9.92
CA TYR A 91 3.08 5.36 -9.33
C TYR A 91 2.68 5.36 -7.85
N CYS A 92 2.93 6.44 -7.10
CA CYS A 92 2.38 6.58 -5.75
C CYS A 92 0.85 6.57 -5.76
N VAL A 93 0.23 7.36 -6.64
CA VAL A 93 -1.24 7.44 -6.73
C VAL A 93 -1.83 6.10 -7.16
N SER A 94 -1.28 5.47 -8.21
CA SER A 94 -1.71 4.15 -8.68
C SER A 94 -1.57 3.07 -7.60
N CYS A 95 -0.42 2.99 -6.93
CA CYS A 95 -0.18 2.03 -5.85
C CYS A 95 -1.11 2.26 -4.65
N CYS A 96 -1.36 3.52 -4.30
CA CYS A 96 -2.26 3.92 -3.21
C CYS A 96 -3.71 3.51 -3.48
N LEU A 97 -4.16 3.57 -4.74
CA LEU A 97 -5.52 3.18 -5.12
C LEU A 97 -5.80 1.68 -4.94
N ASN A 98 -4.76 0.86 -4.74
CA ASN A 98 -4.91 -0.57 -4.51
C ASN A 98 -5.67 -0.83 -3.19
N PRO A 99 -6.82 -1.54 -3.20
CA PRO A 99 -7.56 -1.87 -1.99
C PRO A 99 -6.76 -2.69 -0.96
N ALA A 100 -5.74 -3.44 -1.40
CA ALA A 100 -4.84 -4.18 -0.51
C ALA A 100 -3.84 -3.26 0.22
N ARG A 101 -3.69 -2.00 -0.20
CA ARG A 101 -2.78 -1.01 0.38
C ARG A 101 -3.51 0.06 1.18
N THR A 102 -4.69 0.47 0.70
CA THR A 102 -5.49 1.53 1.28
C THR A 102 -6.92 1.06 1.50
N GLN A 103 -7.36 1.03 2.75
CA GLN A 103 -8.75 0.75 3.08
C GLN A 103 -9.62 1.97 2.77
N GLN A 104 -10.67 1.78 1.98
CA GLN A 104 -11.55 2.85 1.50
C GLN A 104 -12.19 3.65 2.64
N GLU A 105 -12.72 2.97 3.66
CA GLU A 105 -13.37 3.60 4.81
C GLU A 105 -12.42 4.55 5.54
N LEU A 106 -11.19 4.11 5.75
CA LEU A 106 -10.17 4.89 6.42
C LEU A 106 -9.71 6.08 5.56
N ALA A 107 -9.54 5.89 4.24
CA ALA A 107 -9.16 6.97 3.32
C ALA A 107 -10.16 8.13 3.29
N LEU A 108 -11.46 7.82 3.35
CA LEU A 108 -12.54 8.81 3.25
C LEU A 108 -12.83 9.53 4.58
N GLN A 109 -12.43 8.96 5.72
CA GLN A 109 -12.59 9.61 7.03
C GLN A 109 -11.44 10.55 7.40
N VAL A 110 -10.36 10.53 6.62
CA VAL A 110 -9.16 11.30 6.90
C VAL A 110 -9.36 12.77 6.49
N LYS A 111 -9.05 13.69 7.42
CA LYS A 111 -9.05 15.12 7.13
C LYS A 111 -7.95 15.49 6.14
N ILE A 112 -8.29 16.38 5.21
CA ILE A 112 -7.38 16.85 4.15
C ILE A 112 -6.18 17.61 4.75
N ALA A 113 -6.40 18.32 5.86
CA ALA A 113 -5.37 19.13 6.51
C ALA A 113 -5.47 19.05 8.05
N LYS A 114 -4.45 19.58 8.74
CA LYS A 114 -4.37 19.63 10.21
C LYS A 114 -5.50 20.42 10.92
N PRO A 115 -6.02 21.56 10.41
CA PRO A 115 -7.02 22.32 11.15
C PRO A 115 -8.33 21.55 11.34
N VAL A 116 -9.00 21.80 12.47
CA VAL A 116 -10.22 21.08 12.87
C VAL A 116 -11.37 21.26 11.86
N SER A 117 -11.41 22.40 11.19
CA SER A 117 -12.37 22.75 10.14
C SER A 117 -12.10 22.11 8.77
N ALA A 118 -10.99 21.38 8.61
CA ALA A 118 -10.67 20.73 7.34
C ALA A 118 -11.69 19.62 7.03
N GLY A 119 -12.24 19.66 5.81
CA GLY A 119 -13.07 18.59 5.27
C GLY A 119 -12.30 17.29 5.03
N THR A 120 -13.02 16.25 4.63
CA THR A 120 -12.47 14.95 4.24
C THR A 120 -12.40 14.83 2.72
N TYR A 121 -11.71 13.78 2.24
CA TYR A 121 -11.59 13.52 0.80
C TYR A 121 -12.91 13.00 0.23
N ALA A 122 -13.25 13.45 -0.99
CA ALA A 122 -14.48 13.04 -1.68
C ALA A 122 -14.41 11.62 -2.27
N SER A 123 -13.20 11.12 -2.56
CA SER A 123 -12.97 9.78 -3.10
C SER A 123 -11.60 9.24 -2.69
N VAL A 124 -11.38 7.93 -2.85
CA VAL A 124 -10.07 7.31 -2.64
C VAL A 124 -9.03 7.89 -3.60
N PHE A 125 -9.45 8.25 -4.82
CA PHE A 125 -8.58 8.95 -5.77
C PHE A 125 -8.13 10.31 -5.24
N ASP A 126 -9.05 11.12 -4.71
CA ASP A 126 -8.70 12.42 -4.12
C ASP A 126 -7.77 12.27 -2.91
N PHE A 127 -8.01 11.24 -2.09
CA PHE A 127 -7.13 10.87 -1.00
C PHE A 127 -5.72 10.57 -1.50
N CYS A 128 -5.57 9.66 -2.46
CA CYS A 128 -4.28 9.25 -2.99
C CYS A 128 -3.56 10.39 -3.71
N ALA A 129 -4.26 11.11 -4.59
CA ALA A 129 -3.73 12.27 -5.29
C ALA A 129 -3.32 13.40 -4.32
N GLY A 130 -4.06 13.59 -3.23
CA GLY A 130 -3.73 14.57 -2.21
C GLY A 130 -2.52 14.17 -1.36
N ARG A 131 -2.47 12.91 -0.90
CA ARG A 131 -1.41 12.42 0.00
C ARG A 131 -0.08 12.21 -0.69
N CYS A 132 -0.08 11.69 -1.92
CA CYS A 132 1.15 11.44 -2.67
C CYS A 132 1.88 12.72 -3.09
N ARG A 133 1.29 13.92 -2.90
CA ARG A 133 2.02 15.19 -3.09
C ARG A 133 3.12 15.31 -2.05
N HIS A 134 4.16 16.07 -2.38
CA HIS A 134 5.26 16.33 -1.45
C HIS A 134 4.74 16.95 -0.16
N SER A 135 5.20 16.44 0.98
CA SER A 135 4.83 16.96 2.29
C SER A 135 6.03 17.60 2.98
N SER A 136 5.80 18.52 3.91
CA SER A 136 6.90 19.17 4.66
C SER A 136 7.71 18.16 5.50
N GLU A 137 7.14 16.99 5.77
CA GLU A 137 7.83 15.88 6.44
C GLU A 137 8.79 15.10 5.52
N SER A 138 8.69 15.28 4.19
CA SER A 138 9.58 14.66 3.20
C SER A 138 10.79 15.54 2.83
N VAL A 139 10.92 16.73 3.41
CA VAL A 139 12.01 17.68 3.17
C VAL A 139 12.87 17.92 4.41
N VAL A 140 14.19 18.02 4.22
CA VAL A 140 15.23 18.42 5.18
C VAL A 140 15.70 19.83 4.79
N HIS A 141 15.83 20.72 5.77
CA HIS A 141 16.29 22.11 5.55
C HIS A 141 15.53 22.81 4.40
N GLU A 142 14.21 22.64 4.38
CA GLU A 142 13.23 23.32 3.52
C GLU A 142 13.38 23.10 2.00
N ASN A 143 14.48 22.54 1.50
CA ASN A 143 14.80 22.46 0.06
C ASN A 143 15.45 21.14 -0.41
N ALA A 144 15.72 20.16 0.45
CA ALA A 144 16.28 18.86 0.07
C ALA A 144 15.36 17.72 0.50
N TYR A 145 15.05 16.76 -0.37
CA TYR A 145 14.27 15.60 0.05
C TYR A 145 15.07 14.71 1.00
N VAL A 146 14.41 14.16 2.01
CA VAL A 146 15.00 13.19 2.96
C VAL A 146 15.50 11.94 2.23
N SER A 147 14.84 11.59 1.12
CA SER A 147 15.11 10.41 0.31
C SER A 147 14.54 10.63 -1.10
N ASP A 148 15.07 9.88 -2.07
CA ASP A 148 14.47 9.77 -3.40
C ASP A 148 13.01 9.28 -3.34
N PHE A 149 12.60 8.56 -2.29
CA PHE A 149 11.22 8.13 -2.05
C PHE A 149 10.44 9.16 -1.23
N HIS A 150 9.94 10.20 -1.88
CA HIS A 150 9.35 11.38 -1.24
C HIS A 150 7.84 11.57 -1.54
N HIS A 151 7.25 10.71 -2.38
CA HIS A 151 5.81 10.64 -2.59
C HIS A 151 5.20 9.54 -1.72
N CYS A 152 4.52 9.90 -0.62
CA CYS A 152 4.05 8.92 0.36
C CYS A 152 2.54 8.96 0.54
N PHE A 153 1.90 7.80 0.71
CA PHE A 153 0.45 7.70 0.96
C PHE A 153 0.09 7.11 2.32
N SER A 154 1.08 6.82 3.16
CA SER A 154 0.82 6.28 4.49
C SER A 154 -0.02 7.23 5.34
N LEU A 155 -0.97 6.65 6.08
CA LEU A 155 -1.68 7.36 7.13
C LEU A 155 -0.81 7.35 8.39
N ARG A 156 -0.15 8.49 8.67
CA ARG A 156 0.30 8.74 10.05
C ARG A 156 -0.94 8.76 10.92
N SER A 157 -1.03 7.82 11.85
CA SER A 157 -2.01 7.83 12.92
C SER A 157 -1.86 9.16 13.66
N ASN A 158 -2.93 9.94 13.71
CA ASN A 158 -3.02 11.11 14.58
C ASN A 158 -3.09 10.60 16.03
N SER A 159 -1.97 10.13 16.54
CA SER A 159 -1.77 9.76 17.93
C SER A 159 -0.48 10.42 18.37
N SER A 160 -0.58 11.72 18.61
CA SER A 160 0.18 12.32 19.71
C SER A 160 -0.26 11.59 20.99
N GLY A 161 0.43 10.48 21.31
CA GLY A 161 0.15 9.61 22.44
C GLY A 161 -0.28 8.20 22.03
N THR A 162 0.54 7.21 22.37
CA THR A 162 0.36 5.74 22.26
C THR A 162 0.71 5.09 20.90
N LEU A 163 2.01 4.84 20.76
CA LEU A 163 2.66 3.97 19.76
C LEU A 163 2.42 2.48 20.10
N ASP A 164 1.18 2.00 20.13
CA ASP A 164 0.93 0.56 20.43
C ASP A 164 0.10 -0.16 19.33
N GLY A 165 -0.92 0.49 18.74
CA GLY A 165 -1.84 -0.21 17.84
C GLY A 165 -1.32 -0.58 16.43
N HIS A 166 -0.42 0.23 15.83
CA HIS A 166 0.01 0.00 14.44
C HIS A 166 1.22 -0.95 14.30
N SER A 167 2.04 -1.06 15.33
CA SER A 167 3.16 -2.02 15.39
C SER A 167 2.65 -3.44 15.55
N GLU A 168 1.61 -3.66 16.35
CA GLU A 168 1.00 -4.97 16.57
C GLU A 168 0.36 -5.50 15.28
N ALA A 169 -0.44 -4.69 14.58
CA ALA A 169 -0.99 -5.07 13.27
C ALA A 169 0.10 -5.41 12.23
N ARG A 170 1.27 -4.75 12.28
CA ARG A 170 2.40 -5.03 11.39
C ARG A 170 3.18 -6.29 11.75
N LEU A 171 3.05 -6.78 12.99
CA LEU A 171 3.63 -8.03 13.49
C LEU A 171 2.61 -9.19 13.52
N ASN A 172 1.40 -9.00 12.98
CA ASN A 172 0.41 -10.07 12.87
C ASN A 172 1.01 -11.31 12.17
N GLY A 173 0.87 -12.47 12.82
CA GLY A 173 1.39 -13.75 12.34
C GLY A 173 2.91 -13.91 12.48
N ILE A 174 3.61 -13.01 13.18
CA ILE A 174 5.06 -13.10 13.42
C ILE A 174 5.32 -13.49 14.88
N ASN A 175 6.05 -14.57 15.08
CA ASN A 175 6.62 -14.95 16.36
C ASN A 175 7.95 -14.22 16.58
N VAL A 176 7.97 -13.29 17.53
CA VAL A 176 9.19 -12.53 17.87
C VAL A 176 10.00 -13.33 18.88
N VAL A 177 11.20 -13.77 18.48
CA VAL A 177 12.07 -14.65 19.27
C VAL A 177 13.39 -13.96 19.56
N ILE A 178 13.85 -14.05 20.81
CA ILE A 178 15.17 -13.54 21.21
C ILE A 178 16.20 -14.66 21.02
N GLY A 179 17.22 -14.39 20.21
CA GLY A 179 18.33 -15.32 19.99
C GLY A 179 19.30 -15.39 21.17
N ARG A 180 20.10 -16.46 21.21
CA ARG A 180 21.29 -16.49 22.07
C ARG A 180 22.36 -15.58 21.48
N GLN A 181 23.37 -15.32 22.31
CA GLN A 181 24.51 -14.51 21.91
C GLN A 181 25.23 -15.13 20.71
N GLY A 182 25.46 -14.32 19.66
CA GLY A 182 26.13 -14.78 18.45
C GLY A 182 25.28 -15.63 17.48
N GLU A 183 23.99 -15.85 17.76
CA GLU A 183 23.11 -16.57 16.82
C GLU A 183 22.57 -15.66 15.71
N THR A 184 22.32 -16.25 14.55
CA THR A 184 21.61 -15.60 13.43
C THR A 184 20.11 -15.77 13.59
N CYS A 185 19.30 -14.90 12.98
CA CYS A 185 17.86 -15.12 13.02
C CYS A 185 17.41 -16.35 12.25
N ASN A 186 18.16 -16.76 11.22
CA ASN A 186 17.91 -18.02 10.52
C ASN A 186 18.04 -19.23 11.45
N SER A 187 19.09 -19.31 12.27
CA SER A 187 19.25 -20.42 13.22
C SER A 187 18.20 -20.36 14.33
N VAL A 188 17.90 -19.16 14.85
CA VAL A 188 16.91 -18.96 15.91
C VAL A 188 15.52 -19.40 15.46
N CYS A 189 15.04 -18.94 14.31
CA CYS A 189 13.72 -19.31 13.80
C CYS A 189 13.66 -20.81 13.47
N LYS A 190 14.71 -21.36 12.85
CA LYS A 190 14.79 -22.79 12.54
C LYS A 190 14.69 -23.67 13.78
N SER A 191 15.27 -23.26 14.91
CA SER A 191 15.15 -23.97 16.19
C SER A 191 13.71 -24.03 16.74
N LYS A 192 12.83 -23.15 16.24
CA LYS A 192 11.40 -23.10 16.55
C LYS A 192 10.52 -23.73 15.47
N GLY A 193 11.12 -24.35 14.45
CA GLY A 193 10.40 -24.89 13.29
C GLY A 193 9.82 -23.81 12.38
N LEU A 194 10.36 -22.59 12.43
CA LEU A 194 9.91 -21.43 11.65
C LEU A 194 11.04 -20.90 10.76
N SER A 195 10.73 -19.96 9.87
CA SER A 195 11.70 -19.26 9.04
C SER A 195 11.82 -17.79 9.44
N CYS A 196 13.00 -17.20 9.24
CA CYS A 196 13.16 -15.77 9.45
C CYS A 196 12.40 -14.98 8.37
N VAL A 197 11.76 -13.88 8.76
CA VAL A 197 11.02 -13.00 7.85
C VAL A 197 11.76 -11.65 7.70
N PRO A 198 12.64 -11.49 6.69
CA PRO A 198 13.50 -10.31 6.55
C PRO A 198 12.74 -8.99 6.51
N SER A 199 11.58 -8.96 5.85
CA SER A 199 10.75 -7.75 5.72
C SER A 199 10.22 -7.22 7.06
N LYS A 200 10.21 -8.04 8.11
CA LYS A 200 9.75 -7.67 9.45
C LYS A 200 10.87 -7.19 10.37
N LEU A 201 12.14 -7.36 9.97
CA LEU A 201 13.28 -6.79 10.69
C LEU A 201 13.17 -5.26 10.78
N LEU A 202 12.64 -4.59 9.76
CA LEU A 202 12.44 -3.13 9.81
C LEU A 202 11.44 -2.70 10.89
N VAL A 203 10.43 -3.54 11.15
CA VAL A 203 9.43 -3.28 12.20
C VAL A 203 10.05 -3.45 13.57
N LEU A 204 10.86 -4.50 13.75
CA LEU A 204 11.58 -4.77 14.99
C LEU A 204 12.75 -3.80 15.25
N ASN A 205 13.32 -3.20 14.21
CA ASN A 205 14.44 -2.26 14.28
C ASN A 205 13.99 -0.84 14.69
N LYS A 206 13.21 -0.77 15.76
CA LYS A 206 12.73 0.45 16.40
C LYS A 206 12.97 0.32 17.89
N CYS A 207 13.52 1.37 18.48
CA CYS A 207 13.94 1.32 19.88
C CYS A 207 12.83 0.86 20.82
N GLU A 208 11.62 1.40 20.61
CA GLU A 208 10.46 1.16 21.44
C GLU A 208 10.01 -0.31 21.35
N ILE A 209 10.16 -0.92 20.17
CA ILE A 209 9.86 -2.34 19.96
C ILE A 209 10.94 -3.21 20.57
N ILE A 210 12.22 -2.89 20.38
CA ILE A 210 13.31 -3.66 20.98
C ILE A 210 13.16 -3.68 22.50
N GLN A 211 12.88 -2.52 23.11
CA GLN A 211 12.65 -2.36 24.55
C GLN A 211 11.40 -3.10 25.07
N LYS A 212 10.39 -3.36 24.23
CA LYS A 212 9.22 -4.17 24.60
C LYS A 212 9.59 -5.64 24.85
N TYR A 213 10.60 -6.15 24.14
CA TYR A 213 11.03 -7.56 24.23
C TYR A 213 12.32 -7.76 25.02
N MET A 214 13.23 -6.78 25.00
CA MET A 214 14.56 -6.84 25.62
C MET A 214 14.68 -5.85 26.76
N LYS A 215 15.43 -6.21 27.81
CA LYS A 215 15.59 -5.39 29.01
C LYS A 215 16.77 -4.43 28.87
N CYS A 216 16.68 -3.56 27.86
CA CYS A 216 17.72 -2.56 27.60
C CYS A 216 17.94 -1.70 28.87
N LYS A 217 19.20 -1.57 29.32
CA LYS A 217 19.59 -0.73 30.47
C LYS A 217 19.57 0.77 30.13
N GLY A 218 18.42 1.26 29.66
CA GLY A 218 18.13 2.67 29.42
C GLY A 218 18.84 3.32 28.23
N SER A 219 19.63 2.57 27.45
CA SER A 219 20.34 3.09 26.28
C SER A 219 19.94 2.33 25.01
N CYS A 220 19.74 3.11 23.95
CA CYS A 220 19.30 2.63 22.66
C CYS A 220 20.06 3.38 21.57
N LEU A 221 20.99 2.69 20.92
CA LEU A 221 22.06 3.31 20.16
C LEU A 221 21.97 2.91 18.69
N ALA A 222 22.18 3.89 17.81
CA ALA A 222 22.33 3.61 16.39
C ALA A 222 23.70 2.96 16.14
N SER A 223 23.73 1.84 15.41
CA SER A 223 24.94 1.10 15.04
C SER A 223 24.87 0.64 13.57
N MET A 224 26.01 0.21 13.02
CA MET A 224 26.17 -0.25 11.63
C MET A 224 26.43 -1.77 11.51
N GLY A 225 26.21 -2.53 12.57
CA GLY A 225 26.35 -3.98 12.56
C GLY A 225 25.22 -4.70 11.82
N SER A 226 25.55 -5.82 11.19
CA SER A 226 24.55 -6.68 10.53
C SER A 226 23.67 -7.45 11.52
N ASP A 227 24.04 -7.47 12.79
CA ASP A 227 23.36 -8.14 13.89
C ASP A 227 22.17 -7.35 14.46
N GLN A 228 22.01 -6.07 14.12
CA GLN A 228 20.84 -5.29 14.54
C GLN A 228 19.53 -5.83 13.91
N PRO A 229 18.38 -5.71 14.60
CA PRO A 229 18.21 -5.21 15.96
C PRO A 229 18.66 -6.22 17.03
N ALA A 230 19.33 -5.74 18.07
CA ALA A 230 19.88 -6.60 19.11
C ALA A 230 20.08 -5.89 20.46
N GLU A 231 20.23 -6.67 21.53
CA GLU A 231 20.70 -6.23 22.84
C GLU A 231 22.17 -6.65 23.01
N VAL A 232 23.02 -5.75 23.51
CA VAL A 232 24.41 -6.06 23.86
C VAL A 232 24.41 -6.87 25.16
N ALA A 233 25.09 -8.01 25.14
CA ALA A 233 25.22 -8.88 26.29
C ALA A 233 25.94 -8.18 27.46
N GLU A 234 25.55 -8.52 28.69
CA GLU A 234 26.06 -7.91 29.92
C GLU A 234 27.54 -8.20 30.18
N ASP A 235 28.05 -9.30 29.63
CA ASP A 235 29.44 -9.74 29.71
C ASP A 235 30.34 -9.09 28.63
N ALA A 236 29.76 -8.26 27.76
CA ALA A 236 30.51 -7.59 26.72
C ALA A 236 31.53 -6.59 27.30
N PRO A 237 32.64 -6.31 26.57
CA PRO A 237 33.55 -5.23 26.93
C PRO A 237 32.83 -3.88 27.12
N ARG A 238 33.27 -3.08 28.10
CA ARG A 238 32.64 -1.79 28.45
C ARG A 238 32.46 -0.84 27.26
N HIS A 239 33.39 -0.85 26.31
CA HIS A 239 33.36 0.01 25.12
C HIS A 239 32.25 -0.36 24.12
N LEU A 240 31.63 -1.54 24.25
CA LEU A 240 30.50 -1.97 23.43
C LEU A 240 29.14 -1.63 24.04
N ASN A 241 29.11 -0.93 25.19
CA ASN A 241 27.89 -0.56 25.92
C ASN A 241 27.05 -1.77 26.35
N PRO A 242 27.53 -2.61 27.30
CA PRO A 242 26.78 -3.76 27.81
C PRO A 242 25.38 -3.38 28.28
N GLY A 243 24.37 -4.17 27.88
CA GLY A 243 22.96 -3.93 28.18
C GLY A 243 22.29 -2.85 27.31
N ALA A 244 23.01 -2.21 26.39
CA ALA A 244 22.40 -1.29 25.42
C ALA A 244 21.65 -2.05 24.33
N CYS A 245 20.57 -1.47 23.82
CA CYS A 245 19.92 -1.96 22.62
C CYS A 245 20.44 -1.24 21.38
N LEU A 246 20.61 -1.97 20.29
CA LEU A 246 21.20 -1.50 19.05
C LEU A 246 20.17 -1.59 17.93
N PHE A 247 20.05 -0.51 17.17
CA PHE A 247 19.28 -0.45 15.93
C PHE A 247 20.15 0.13 14.81
N THR A 248 19.83 -0.20 13.56
CA THR A 248 20.52 0.40 12.40
C THR A 248 19.70 1.52 11.77
N ARG A 249 20.35 2.58 11.29
CA ARG A 249 19.70 3.60 10.45
C ARG A 249 19.64 3.19 8.98
N THR A 250 20.44 2.19 8.60
CA THR A 250 20.61 1.76 7.22
C THR A 250 19.77 0.51 6.98
N GLN A 251 18.57 0.67 6.40
CA GLN A 251 17.62 -0.44 6.22
C GLN A 251 18.18 -1.61 5.40
N SER A 252 19.08 -1.33 4.44
CA SER A 252 19.74 -2.36 3.63
C SER A 252 20.71 -3.25 4.40
N MET A 253 21.08 -2.88 5.64
CA MET A 253 21.93 -3.71 6.51
C MET A 253 21.15 -4.77 7.29
N LEU A 254 19.82 -4.68 7.33
CA LEU A 254 18.98 -5.65 8.04
C LEU A 254 19.04 -7.01 7.33
N SER A 255 19.56 -8.03 8.02
CA SER A 255 19.70 -9.37 7.47
C SER A 255 19.39 -10.46 8.49
N CYS A 256 18.79 -11.55 8.05
CA CYS A 256 18.57 -12.73 8.89
C CYS A 256 19.87 -13.49 9.20
N ASP A 257 20.92 -13.33 8.37
CA ASP A 257 22.21 -14.01 8.52
C ASP A 257 23.21 -13.25 9.41
N GLY A 258 22.92 -12.00 9.74
CA GLY A 258 23.76 -11.21 10.64
C GLY A 258 23.91 -11.86 12.01
N SER A 259 25.09 -11.76 12.60
CA SER A 259 25.38 -12.19 13.97
C SER A 259 26.56 -11.40 14.53
N HIS A 260 26.59 -11.28 15.85
CA HIS A 260 27.72 -10.69 16.54
C HIS A 260 27.92 -11.37 17.89
N ARG A 261 29.18 -11.66 18.23
CA ARG A 261 29.55 -12.46 19.42
C ARG A 261 29.13 -11.85 20.76
N HIS A 262 28.78 -10.58 20.80
CA HIS A 262 28.41 -9.84 22.03
C HIS A 262 26.97 -9.33 22.00
N THR A 263 26.15 -9.78 21.04
CA THR A 263 24.76 -9.32 20.96
C THR A 263 23.80 -10.49 20.84
N ARG A 264 22.59 -10.26 21.34
CA ARG A 264 21.44 -11.16 21.27
C ARG A 264 20.43 -10.53 20.34
N ARG A 265 20.13 -11.20 19.22
CA ARG A 265 19.27 -10.63 18.17
C ARG A 265 17.79 -10.77 18.50
N LEU A 266 16.99 -9.80 18.04
CA LEU A 266 15.53 -9.88 18.07
C LEU A 266 15.04 -10.31 16.68
N CYS A 267 14.47 -11.51 16.60
CA CYS A 267 14.22 -12.20 15.33
C CYS A 267 12.73 -12.35 15.03
N PRO A 268 12.27 -11.95 13.83
CA PRO A 268 10.91 -12.18 13.37
C PRO A 268 10.80 -13.56 12.69
N CYS A 269 10.10 -14.50 13.32
CA CYS A 269 9.94 -15.86 12.84
C CYS A 269 8.50 -16.14 12.42
N ALA A 270 8.27 -16.84 11.30
CA ALA A 270 6.97 -17.36 10.88
C ALA A 270 7.13 -18.59 9.99
#